data_AF-A0A7W1JX77-F1
#
_entry.id   AF-A0A7W1JX77-F1
#
_cell.length_a   1.000
_cell.length_b   1.000
_cell.length_c   1.000
_cell.angle_alpha   90.00
_cell.angle_beta   90.00
_cell.angle_gamma   90.00
#
_symmetry.space_group_name_H-M   'P 1'
#
loop_
_entity.id
_entity.type
_entity.pdbx_description
1 polymer ?
#
loop_
_entity_poly.entity_id
_entity_poly.type
_entity_poly.pdbx_seq_one_letter_code
_entity_poly.pdbx_strand_id
1 'polypeptide(L)'
;MKPRTLDHVAFWVTDREPIVDFLTEHVGMHIIDRQDAFTLVGSDARRGKLTLFTAEGPREQGAFKHVALRVNDLERATADLPSAELELGEGVRVQLVEAPTDVEYDLDHVALVSADPEQTAKDYTELGFNPAEPSGAGHPRVEVGGAYVEFHRGDPGDPDKPLLNHVAVLVDEVDPVIDEAEKRDIVDKVVDAANTRAVFVWGPERVRIEYVEHKPGFALQ
;
A
#
# COMPACT_ATOMS: atom_id res chain seq x y z
N MET A 1 3.56 8.68 -17.18
CA MET A 1 4.58 9.12 -16.17
C MET A 1 4.95 7.91 -15.29
N LYS A 2 6.05 7.93 -14.52
CA LYS A 2 6.48 6.79 -13.69
C LYS A 2 6.45 7.09 -12.18
N PRO A 3 5.72 6.31 -11.38
CA PRO A 3 5.85 6.30 -9.92
C PRO A 3 7.29 6.07 -9.47
N ARG A 4 7.70 6.77 -8.41
CA ARG A 4 9.06 6.71 -7.86
C ARG A 4 9.20 5.77 -6.69
N THR A 5 8.22 5.73 -5.80
CA THR A 5 8.21 4.85 -4.62
C THR A 5 6.79 4.57 -4.19
N LEU A 6 6.61 3.39 -3.59
CA LEU A 6 5.42 3.11 -2.78
C LEU A 6 5.46 4.02 -1.54
N ASP A 7 4.44 4.85 -1.38
CA ASP A 7 4.38 5.82 -0.29
C ASP A 7 3.69 5.23 0.94
N HIS A 8 2.45 4.77 0.77
CA HIS A 8 1.69 4.17 1.85
C HIS A 8 0.59 3.24 1.34
N VAL A 9 0.11 2.39 2.25
CA VAL A 9 -1.08 1.55 2.04
C VAL A 9 -2.13 1.96 3.05
N ALA A 10 -3.32 2.31 2.56
CA ALA A 10 -4.38 2.84 3.40
C ALA A 10 -5.51 1.83 3.58
N PHE A 11 -6.02 1.74 4.80
CA PHE A 11 -7.14 0.88 5.16
C PHE A 11 -8.28 1.66 5.79
N TRP A 12 -9.50 1.18 5.57
CA TRP A 12 -10.68 1.53 6.35
C TRP A 12 -10.86 0.50 7.46
N VAL A 13 -10.94 0.93 8.71
CA VAL A 13 -11.14 0.05 9.87
C VAL A 13 -12.13 0.66 10.86
N THR A 14 -12.79 -0.18 11.65
CA THR A 14 -13.77 0.24 12.65
C THR A 14 -13.06 0.76 13.90
N ASP A 15 -12.05 0.02 14.37
CA ASP A 15 -11.18 0.39 15.47
C ASP A 15 -9.71 0.23 15.06
N ARG A 16 -9.00 1.35 14.97
CA ARG A 16 -7.60 1.38 14.53
C ARG A 16 -6.61 1.12 15.66
N GLU A 17 -6.99 1.38 16.92
CA GLU A 17 -6.02 1.38 18.02
C GLU A 17 -5.40 0.00 18.28
N PRO A 18 -6.15 -1.13 18.26
CA PRO A 18 -5.53 -2.45 18.39
C PRO A 18 -4.50 -2.77 17.30
N ILE A 19 -4.72 -2.31 16.07
CA ILE A 19 -3.80 -2.49 14.94
C ILE A 19 -2.55 -1.61 15.15
N VAL A 20 -2.74 -0.36 15.57
CA VAL A 20 -1.64 0.58 15.87
C VAL A 20 -0.77 0.04 17.01
N ASP A 21 -1.40 -0.38 18.12
CA ASP A 21 -0.71 -0.91 19.28
C ASP A 21 0.14 -2.12 18.88
N PHE A 22 -0.43 -3.06 18.13
CA PHE A 22 0.31 -4.22 17.64
C PHE A 22 1.53 -3.83 16.79
N LEU A 23 1.34 -2.94 15.81
CA LEU A 23 2.43 -2.51 14.91
C LEU A 23 3.55 -1.80 15.68
N THR A 24 3.20 -1.01 16.69
CA THR A 24 4.18 -0.25 17.48
C THR A 24 4.86 -1.07 18.58
N GLU A 25 4.19 -2.07 19.14
CA GLU A 25 4.75 -2.95 20.17
C GLU A 25 5.58 -4.10 19.57
N HIS A 26 5.16 -4.65 18.43
CA HIS A 26 5.72 -5.90 17.90
C HIS A 26 6.41 -5.77 16.56
N VAL A 27 6.14 -4.71 15.79
CA VAL A 27 6.57 -4.61 14.38
C VAL A 27 7.31 -3.30 14.12
N GLY A 28 8.25 -2.90 14.98
CA GLY A 28 9.25 -1.84 14.73
C GLY A 28 8.75 -0.46 14.24
N MET A 29 7.44 -0.25 14.12
CA MET A 29 6.82 0.95 13.61
C MET A 29 6.58 1.91 14.76
N HIS A 30 6.40 3.18 14.42
CA HIS A 30 5.96 4.20 15.34
C HIS A 30 4.85 5.03 14.69
N ILE A 31 4.11 5.75 15.52
CA ILE A 31 3.11 6.71 15.05
C ILE A 31 3.86 7.91 14.46
N ILE A 32 3.66 8.14 13.17
CA ILE A 32 4.18 9.30 12.44
C ILE A 32 3.23 10.48 12.60
N ASP A 33 1.94 10.23 12.45
CA ASP A 33 0.89 11.24 12.64
C ASP A 33 -0.39 10.59 13.19
N ARG A 34 -1.10 11.34 14.04
CA ARG A 34 -2.37 10.92 14.63
C ARG A 34 -3.36 12.08 14.51
N GLN A 35 -4.42 11.82 13.76
CA GLN A 35 -5.53 12.74 13.53
C GLN A 35 -6.84 12.10 14.00
N ASP A 36 -7.90 12.89 14.10
CA ASP A 36 -9.23 12.37 14.46
C ASP A 36 -9.68 11.29 13.46
N ALA A 37 -9.47 11.53 12.16
CA ALA A 37 -9.93 10.65 11.09
C ALA A 37 -9.00 9.47 10.78
N PHE A 38 -7.70 9.58 11.07
CA PHE A 38 -6.72 8.55 10.70
C PHE A 38 -5.50 8.51 11.64
N THR A 39 -4.82 7.37 11.65
CA THR A 39 -3.47 7.24 12.23
C THR A 39 -2.51 6.73 11.15
N LEU A 40 -1.35 7.34 11.05
CA LEU A 40 -0.27 6.99 10.12
C LEU A 40 0.88 6.37 10.92
N VAL A 41 1.28 5.15 10.56
CA VAL A 41 2.38 4.42 11.19
C VAL A 41 3.41 3.96 10.17
N GLY A 42 4.66 3.88 10.58
CA GLY A 42 5.77 3.41 9.74
C GLY A 42 7.07 3.33 10.53
N SER A 43 8.11 2.71 9.97
CA SER A 43 9.45 2.66 10.58
C SER A 43 10.27 3.93 10.33
N ASP A 44 9.96 4.67 9.27
CA ASP A 44 10.53 5.98 8.91
C ASP A 44 9.47 6.78 8.12
N ALA A 45 9.23 8.04 8.48
CA ALA A 45 8.25 8.90 7.82
C ALA A 45 8.50 9.09 6.32
N ARG A 46 9.74 8.90 5.86
CA ARG A 46 10.16 9.04 4.45
C ARG A 46 10.06 7.74 3.65
N ARG A 47 9.76 6.62 4.32
CA ARG A 47 9.66 5.28 3.75
C ARG A 47 8.22 4.83 3.63
N GLY A 48 7.97 3.57 3.30
CA GLY A 48 6.63 3.03 3.19
C GLY A 48 5.86 3.09 4.51
N LYS A 49 4.58 3.45 4.46
CA LYS A 49 3.73 3.66 5.65
C LYS A 49 2.41 2.90 5.56
N LEU A 50 1.74 2.73 6.71
CA LEU A 50 0.34 2.28 6.78
C LEU A 50 -0.53 3.41 7.31
N THR A 51 -1.64 3.69 6.63
CA THR A 51 -2.63 4.70 7.05
C THR A 51 -3.92 4.02 7.43
N LEU A 52 -4.37 4.16 8.67
CA LEU A 52 -5.57 3.53 9.21
C LEU A 52 -6.65 4.59 9.40
N PHE A 53 -7.67 4.58 8.54
CA PHE A 53 -8.81 5.49 8.60
C PHE A 53 -9.96 4.85 9.38
N THR A 54 -10.53 5.59 10.33
CA THR A 54 -11.73 5.13 11.05
C THR A 54 -12.96 5.27 10.18
N ALA A 55 -13.72 4.19 10.01
CA ALA A 55 -14.99 4.21 9.29
C ALA A 55 -15.91 3.06 9.72
N GLU A 56 -17.20 3.16 9.41
CA GLU A 56 -18.22 2.17 9.84
C GLU A 56 -17.94 0.76 9.27
N GLY A 57 -17.95 -0.27 10.11
CA GLY A 57 -17.80 -1.67 9.71
C GLY A 57 -19.13 -2.44 9.53
N PRO A 58 -19.08 -3.73 9.16
CA PRO A 58 -17.86 -4.46 8.78
C PRO A 58 -17.32 -4.00 7.42
N ARG A 59 -16.02 -4.21 7.20
CA ARG A 59 -15.32 -3.94 5.94
C ARG A 59 -15.09 -5.25 5.19
N GLU A 60 -15.12 -5.16 3.86
CA GLU A 60 -15.01 -6.31 2.96
C GLU A 60 -13.58 -6.42 2.43
N GLN A 61 -13.01 -7.62 2.47
CA GLN A 61 -11.61 -7.86 2.10
C GLN A 61 -11.26 -7.29 0.71
N GLY A 62 -12.15 -7.48 -0.26
CA GLY A 62 -11.92 -7.09 -1.66
C GLY A 62 -10.65 -7.73 -2.24
N ALA A 63 -9.95 -6.97 -3.07
CA ALA A 63 -8.67 -7.38 -3.65
C ALA A 63 -7.50 -7.42 -2.65
N PHE A 64 -7.65 -7.01 -1.39
CA PHE A 64 -6.50 -7.01 -0.47
C PHE A 64 -6.14 -8.41 0.02
N LYS A 65 -4.84 -8.75 0.03
CA LYS A 65 -4.34 -9.99 0.63
C LYS A 65 -3.51 -9.73 1.88
N HIS A 66 -2.38 -9.04 1.74
CA HIS A 66 -1.49 -8.68 2.84
C HIS A 66 -0.54 -7.54 2.43
N VAL A 67 0.08 -6.90 3.41
CA VAL A 67 1.24 -6.04 3.20
C VAL A 67 2.48 -6.75 3.71
N ALA A 68 3.53 -6.85 2.90
CA ALA A 68 4.79 -7.40 3.35
C ALA A 68 5.76 -6.31 3.77
N LEU A 69 6.47 -6.54 4.87
CA LEU A 69 7.51 -5.68 5.42
C LEU A 69 8.84 -6.41 5.36
N ARG A 70 9.86 -5.75 4.80
CA ARG A 70 11.21 -6.33 4.67
C ARG A 70 11.99 -6.19 5.96
N VAL A 71 12.72 -7.24 6.31
CA VAL A 71 13.69 -7.28 7.40
C VAL A 71 14.99 -7.94 6.93
N ASN A 72 16.13 -7.58 7.52
CA ASN A 72 17.41 -8.20 7.13
C ASN A 72 17.61 -9.61 7.73
N ASP A 73 16.92 -9.94 8.82
CA ASP A 73 17.03 -11.23 9.54
C ASP A 73 15.63 -11.65 10.01
N LEU A 74 15.00 -12.56 9.26
CA LEU A 74 13.61 -12.97 9.54
C LEU A 74 13.50 -13.84 10.78
N GLU A 75 14.50 -14.68 11.06
CA GLU A 75 14.54 -15.50 12.27
C GLU A 75 14.52 -14.62 13.53
N ARG A 76 15.36 -13.57 13.53
CA ARG A 76 15.38 -12.60 14.62
C ARG A 76 14.08 -11.79 14.70
N ALA A 77 13.55 -11.32 13.57
CA ALA A 77 12.34 -10.50 13.57
C ALA A 77 11.09 -11.27 14.03
N THR A 78 11.07 -12.59 13.86
CA THR A 78 9.93 -13.45 14.23
C THR A 78 10.10 -14.16 15.57
N ALA A 79 11.20 -13.94 16.29
CA ALA A 79 11.52 -14.65 17.53
C ALA A 79 10.42 -14.56 18.62
N ASP A 80 9.76 -13.41 18.71
CA ASP A 80 8.68 -13.14 19.67
C ASP A 80 7.28 -13.12 19.02
N LEU A 81 7.17 -13.55 17.75
CA LEU A 81 5.93 -13.56 16.98
C LEU A 81 5.40 -14.99 16.78
N PRO A 82 4.07 -15.18 16.65
CA PRO A 82 3.49 -16.50 16.41
C PRO A 82 3.85 -17.07 15.03
N SER A 83 4.07 -16.19 14.05
CA SER A 83 4.43 -16.52 12.67
C SER A 83 4.93 -15.28 11.93
N ALA A 84 5.52 -15.47 10.75
CA ALA A 84 5.89 -14.36 9.86
C ALA A 84 4.66 -13.66 9.23
N GLU A 85 3.53 -14.35 9.09
CA GLU A 85 2.25 -13.76 8.68
C GLU A 85 1.40 -13.48 9.92
N LEU A 86 0.84 -12.28 10.01
CA LEU A 86 0.12 -11.76 11.17
C LEU A 86 -1.20 -11.14 10.71
N GLU A 87 -2.31 -11.52 11.33
CA GLU A 87 -3.59 -10.82 11.21
C GLU A 87 -3.69 -9.83 12.37
N LEU A 88 -3.84 -8.55 12.05
CA LEU A 88 -3.75 -7.45 13.01
C LEU A 88 -5.12 -7.02 13.53
N GLY A 89 -6.19 -7.46 12.88
CA GLY A 89 -7.57 -7.08 13.15
C GLY A 89 -8.30 -6.67 11.87
N GLU A 90 -9.59 -6.98 11.83
CA GLU A 90 -10.52 -6.59 10.76
C GLU A 90 -10.09 -7.02 9.33
N GLY A 91 -9.23 -8.03 9.22
CA GLY A 91 -8.72 -8.53 7.94
C GLY A 91 -7.42 -7.86 7.48
N VAL A 92 -6.88 -6.90 8.24
CA VAL A 92 -5.57 -6.31 7.96
C VAL A 92 -4.50 -7.36 8.26
N ARG A 93 -3.70 -7.68 7.25
CA ARG A 93 -2.64 -8.69 7.36
C ARG A 93 -1.28 -8.12 6.99
N VAL A 94 -0.29 -8.47 7.79
CA VAL A 94 1.11 -8.14 7.54
C VAL A 94 1.93 -9.43 7.43
N GLN A 95 2.91 -9.44 6.53
CA GLN A 95 3.89 -10.51 6.40
C GLN A 95 5.30 -9.96 6.58
N LEU A 96 6.14 -10.58 7.39
CA LEU A 96 7.58 -10.29 7.43
C LEU A 96 8.30 -11.14 6.38
N VAL A 97 9.16 -10.50 5.61
CA VAL A 97 9.97 -11.16 4.57
C VAL A 97 11.44 -10.80 4.72
N GLU A 98 12.32 -11.79 4.53
CA GLU A 98 13.77 -11.54 4.53
C GLU A 98 14.18 -10.96 3.17
N ALA A 99 14.67 -9.71 3.18
CA ALA A 99 15.22 -9.06 2.00
C ALA A 99 16.24 -7.99 2.42
N PRO A 100 17.31 -7.75 1.61
CA PRO A 100 18.26 -6.68 1.89
C PRO A 100 17.55 -5.33 2.01
N THR A 101 17.75 -4.66 3.15
CA THR A 101 17.17 -3.34 3.41
C THR A 101 18.11 -2.47 4.25
N ASP A 102 18.09 -1.16 4.00
CA ASP A 102 18.75 -0.18 4.86
C ASP A 102 17.85 0.28 6.02
N VAL A 103 16.55 0.01 5.93
CA VAL A 103 15.54 0.34 6.94
C VAL A 103 14.71 -0.91 7.24
N GLU A 104 14.76 -1.38 8.48
CA GLU A 104 13.94 -2.50 8.95
C GLU A 104 12.44 -2.13 8.90
N TYR A 105 11.60 -3.11 8.58
CA TYR A 105 10.15 -2.96 8.51
C TYR A 105 9.64 -1.94 7.47
N ASP A 106 10.45 -1.62 6.46
CA ASP A 106 9.98 -0.88 5.27
C ASP A 106 9.06 -1.76 4.40
N LEU A 107 8.25 -1.17 3.53
CA LEU A 107 7.36 -1.91 2.63
C LEU A 107 8.17 -2.74 1.65
N ASP A 108 7.99 -4.06 1.65
CA ASP A 108 8.49 -4.95 0.58
C ASP A 108 7.53 -4.98 -0.59
N HIS A 109 6.29 -5.36 -0.32
CA HIS A 109 5.25 -5.43 -1.32
C HIS A 109 3.85 -5.28 -0.74
N VAL A 110 2.90 -4.94 -1.60
CA VAL A 110 1.46 -5.11 -1.34
C VAL A 110 0.98 -6.28 -2.17
N ALA A 111 0.40 -7.27 -1.52
CA ALA A 111 -0.20 -8.41 -2.19
C ALA A 111 -1.68 -8.16 -2.42
N LEU A 112 -2.11 -8.33 -3.67
CA LEU A 112 -3.48 -8.17 -4.12
C LEU A 112 -3.99 -9.48 -4.73
N VAL A 113 -5.27 -9.78 -4.49
CA VAL A 113 -6.01 -10.86 -5.13
C VAL A 113 -6.47 -10.38 -6.50
N SER A 114 -6.30 -11.24 -7.50
CA SER A 114 -6.68 -10.97 -8.89
C SER A 114 -7.23 -12.23 -9.56
N ALA A 115 -8.25 -12.05 -10.40
CA ALA A 115 -8.82 -13.13 -11.20
C ALA A 115 -7.87 -13.59 -12.33
N ASP A 116 -7.08 -12.65 -12.85
CA ASP A 116 -6.04 -12.85 -13.87
C ASP A 116 -4.77 -12.06 -13.48
N PRO A 117 -3.88 -12.64 -12.65
CA PRO A 117 -2.69 -11.96 -12.14
C PRO A 117 -1.74 -11.46 -13.23
N GLU A 118 -1.59 -12.22 -14.31
CA GLU A 118 -0.70 -11.93 -15.43
C GLU A 118 -1.23 -10.77 -16.26
N GLN A 119 -2.55 -10.72 -16.50
CA GLN A 119 -3.16 -9.56 -17.15
C GLN A 119 -3.13 -8.33 -16.24
N THR A 120 -3.44 -8.52 -14.95
CA THR A 120 -3.42 -7.43 -13.96
C THR A 120 -2.04 -6.78 -13.86
N ALA A 121 -0.96 -7.58 -13.86
CA ALA A 121 0.39 -7.05 -13.87
C ALA A 121 0.66 -6.17 -15.11
N LYS A 122 0.18 -6.56 -16.30
CA LYS A 122 0.30 -5.74 -17.51
C LYS A 122 -0.51 -4.46 -17.39
N ASP A 123 -1.72 -4.52 -16.89
CA ASP A 123 -2.59 -3.34 -16.72
C ASP A 123 -1.96 -2.33 -15.75
N TYR A 124 -1.29 -2.81 -14.69
CA TYR A 124 -0.50 -1.94 -13.81
C TYR A 124 0.71 -1.29 -14.50
N THR A 125 1.31 -1.93 -15.52
CA THR A 125 2.36 -1.25 -16.30
C THR A 125 1.79 -0.09 -17.13
N GLU A 126 0.53 -0.19 -17.57
CA GLU A 126 -0.16 0.94 -18.20
C GLU A 126 -0.47 2.06 -17.20
N LEU A 127 -0.48 1.76 -15.91
CA LEU A 127 -0.58 2.74 -14.81
C LEU A 127 0.80 3.33 -14.43
N GLY A 128 1.86 2.99 -15.18
CA GLY A 128 3.19 3.57 -15.06
C GLY A 128 4.14 2.81 -14.13
N PHE A 129 3.69 1.73 -13.47
CA PHE A 129 4.56 0.86 -12.69
C PHE A 129 5.58 0.14 -13.60
N ASN A 130 6.75 -0.20 -13.06
CA ASN A 130 7.75 -0.89 -13.85
C ASN A 130 7.43 -2.39 -13.94
N PRO A 131 7.67 -3.03 -15.10
CA PRO A 131 7.59 -4.48 -15.19
C PRO A 131 8.63 -5.12 -14.26
N ALA A 132 8.27 -6.24 -13.65
CA ALA A 132 9.16 -7.00 -12.78
C ALA A 132 9.05 -8.50 -13.07
N GLU A 133 10.13 -9.22 -12.82
CA GLU A 133 10.08 -10.68 -12.79
C GLU A 133 9.13 -11.14 -11.68
N PRO A 134 8.45 -12.29 -11.84
CA PRO A 134 7.62 -12.87 -10.78
C PRO A 134 8.37 -13.02 -9.46
N SER A 135 7.61 -13.10 -8.36
CA SER A 135 8.18 -13.36 -7.04
C SER A 135 8.85 -14.74 -6.97
N GLY A 136 9.58 -15.02 -5.88
CA GLY A 136 10.19 -16.34 -5.68
C GLY A 136 9.17 -17.49 -5.65
N ALA A 137 7.90 -17.18 -5.34
CA ALA A 137 6.78 -18.12 -5.39
C ALA A 137 6.08 -18.16 -6.77
N GLY A 138 6.56 -17.40 -7.75
CA GLY A 138 6.03 -17.35 -9.11
C GLY A 138 4.82 -16.43 -9.31
N HIS A 139 4.52 -15.53 -8.37
CA HIS A 139 3.41 -14.59 -8.51
C HIS A 139 3.80 -13.41 -9.42
N PRO A 140 3.00 -13.07 -10.45
CA PRO A 140 3.21 -11.87 -11.24
C PRO A 140 3.22 -10.62 -10.36
N ARG A 141 4.04 -9.64 -10.71
CA ARG A 141 4.16 -8.40 -9.95
C ARG A 141 4.67 -7.25 -10.81
N VAL A 142 4.49 -6.03 -10.31
CA VAL A 142 5.13 -4.82 -10.82
C VAL A 142 5.99 -4.17 -9.74
N GLU A 143 6.96 -3.37 -10.15
CA GLU A 143 7.91 -2.70 -9.26
C GLU A 143 7.66 -1.19 -9.20
N VAL A 144 7.91 -0.62 -8.02
CA VAL A 144 7.93 0.81 -7.76
C VAL A 144 8.90 1.15 -6.60
N GLY A 145 10.02 1.82 -6.94
CA GLY A 145 10.97 2.33 -5.95
C GLY A 145 11.64 1.29 -5.06
N GLY A 146 11.84 0.07 -5.58
CA GLY A 146 12.38 -1.07 -4.86
C GLY A 146 11.35 -1.89 -4.09
N ALA A 147 10.08 -1.46 -4.06
CA ALA A 147 8.93 -2.22 -3.56
C ALA A 147 8.10 -2.80 -4.71
N TYR A 148 7.17 -3.70 -4.39
CA TYR A 148 6.35 -4.38 -5.40
C TYR A 148 4.85 -4.30 -5.12
N VAL A 149 4.06 -4.46 -6.18
CA VAL A 149 2.65 -4.87 -6.09
C VAL A 149 2.57 -6.27 -6.68
N GLU A 150 2.21 -7.25 -5.85
CA GLU A 150 2.20 -8.68 -6.19
C GLU A 150 0.77 -9.19 -6.36
N PHE A 151 0.52 -9.95 -7.41
CA PHE A 151 -0.81 -10.40 -7.78
C PHE A 151 -0.96 -11.90 -7.56
N HIS A 152 -1.89 -12.27 -6.68
CA HIS A 152 -2.20 -13.64 -6.34
C HIS A 152 -3.53 -14.05 -6.96
N ARG A 153 -3.55 -15.24 -7.57
CA ARG A 153 -4.78 -15.78 -8.16
C ARG A 153 -5.87 -15.96 -7.09
N GLY A 154 -7.06 -15.44 -7.36
CA GLY A 154 -8.24 -15.63 -6.53
C GLY A 154 -9.43 -14.84 -7.08
N ASP A 155 -10.47 -14.67 -6.26
CA ASP A 155 -11.63 -13.85 -6.58
C ASP A 155 -11.62 -12.59 -5.69
N PRO A 156 -11.36 -11.40 -6.25
CA PRO A 156 -11.39 -10.16 -5.47
C PRO A 156 -12.81 -9.69 -5.13
N GLY A 157 -13.84 -10.29 -5.72
CA GLY A 157 -15.23 -9.87 -5.55
C GLY A 157 -15.52 -8.46 -6.07
N ASP A 158 -16.63 -7.87 -5.62
CA ASP A 158 -17.03 -6.49 -5.92
C ASP A 158 -17.52 -5.82 -4.63
N PRO A 159 -16.59 -5.43 -3.72
CA PRO A 159 -16.94 -4.95 -2.39
C PRO A 159 -17.60 -3.57 -2.43
N ASP A 160 -18.70 -3.40 -1.68
CA ASP A 160 -19.35 -2.10 -1.48
C ASP A 160 -18.59 -1.24 -0.45
N LYS A 161 -18.05 -1.87 0.60
CA LYS A 161 -17.26 -1.24 1.67
C LYS A 161 -15.88 -1.90 1.76
N PRO A 162 -14.96 -1.65 0.81
CA PRO A 162 -13.65 -2.30 0.80
C PRO A 162 -12.83 -1.96 2.05
N LEU A 163 -12.04 -2.94 2.51
CA LEU A 163 -11.04 -2.82 3.56
C LEU A 163 -9.86 -1.98 3.09
N LEU A 164 -9.32 -2.28 1.91
CA LEU A 164 -8.28 -1.47 1.28
C LEU A 164 -8.90 -0.18 0.75
N ASN A 165 -8.41 0.94 1.29
CA ASN A 165 -8.81 2.26 0.84
C ASN A 165 -8.09 2.63 -0.45
N HIS A 166 -6.75 2.53 -0.46
CA HIS A 166 -5.91 2.76 -1.64
C HIS A 166 -4.47 2.31 -1.41
N VAL A 167 -3.74 2.20 -2.53
CA VAL A 167 -2.28 2.07 -2.57
C VAL A 167 -1.71 3.38 -3.12
N ALA A 168 -0.87 4.06 -2.36
CA ALA A 168 -0.31 5.35 -2.72
C ALA A 168 1.12 5.24 -3.23
N VAL A 169 1.44 6.00 -4.27
CA VAL A 169 2.79 6.09 -4.84
C VAL A 169 3.20 7.55 -5.04
N LEU A 170 4.48 7.85 -4.83
CA LEU A 170 4.99 9.20 -5.10
C LEU A 170 5.28 9.40 -6.59
N VAL A 171 4.97 10.58 -7.09
CA VAL A 171 5.35 11.07 -8.41
C VAL A 171 6.09 12.40 -8.30
N ASP A 172 6.68 12.85 -9.40
CA ASP A 172 7.32 14.17 -9.46
C ASP A 172 6.30 15.29 -9.67
N GLU A 173 5.30 15.05 -10.50
CA GLU A 173 4.21 15.97 -10.84
C GLU A 173 2.94 15.15 -10.98
N VAL A 174 1.78 15.65 -10.59
CA VAL A 174 0.51 14.89 -10.73
C VAL A 174 -0.24 15.20 -12.02
N ASP A 175 -0.04 16.38 -12.61
CA ASP A 175 -0.78 16.83 -13.81
C ASP A 175 -0.70 15.84 -14.99
N PRO A 176 0.48 15.30 -15.35
CA PRO A 176 0.53 14.33 -16.43
C PRO A 176 -0.17 13.00 -16.11
N VAL A 177 -0.34 12.62 -14.83
CA VAL A 177 -1.16 11.45 -14.45
C VAL A 177 -2.63 11.77 -14.67
N ILE A 178 -3.09 12.95 -14.24
CA ILE A 178 -4.48 13.38 -14.42
C ILE A 178 -4.85 13.36 -15.91
N ASP A 179 -4.04 13.99 -16.76
CA ASP A 179 -4.28 14.04 -18.21
C ASP A 179 -4.37 12.65 -18.86
N GLU A 180 -3.60 11.69 -18.37
CA GLU A 180 -3.59 10.30 -18.87
C GLU A 180 -4.80 9.51 -18.35
N ALA A 181 -5.14 9.68 -17.07
CA ALA A 181 -6.27 9.03 -16.42
C ALA A 181 -7.61 9.54 -16.96
N GLU A 182 -7.74 10.83 -17.27
CA GLU A 182 -8.94 11.41 -17.88
C GLU A 182 -9.20 10.84 -19.28
N LYS A 183 -8.15 10.62 -20.08
CA LYS A 183 -8.28 10.00 -21.41
C LYS A 183 -8.75 8.54 -21.35
N ARG A 184 -8.54 7.88 -20.21
CA ARG A 184 -8.92 6.49 -19.95
C ARG A 184 -10.23 6.38 -19.17
N ASP A 185 -10.81 7.50 -18.73
CA ASP A 185 -12.01 7.56 -17.89
C ASP A 185 -11.88 6.77 -16.57
N ILE A 186 -10.70 6.86 -15.94
CA ILE A 186 -10.38 6.14 -14.68
C ILE A 186 -10.17 7.05 -13.47
N VAL A 187 -10.36 8.37 -13.62
CA VAL A 187 -10.22 9.31 -12.50
C VAL A 187 -11.34 9.08 -11.49
N ASP A 188 -10.96 8.87 -10.24
CA ASP A 188 -11.89 8.82 -9.11
C ASP A 188 -12.01 10.18 -8.42
N LYS A 189 -10.86 10.77 -8.05
CA LYS A 189 -10.83 12.01 -7.29
C LYS A 189 -9.50 12.74 -7.46
N VAL A 190 -9.55 14.06 -7.62
CA VAL A 190 -8.37 14.93 -7.49
C VAL A 190 -8.42 15.64 -6.15
N VAL A 191 -7.30 15.67 -5.44
CA VAL A 191 -7.14 16.33 -4.14
C VAL A 191 -6.04 17.38 -4.26
N ASP A 192 -6.36 18.60 -3.83
CA ASP A 192 -5.41 19.70 -3.72
C ASP A 192 -5.38 20.17 -2.27
N ALA A 193 -4.36 19.74 -1.52
CA ALA A 193 -4.15 20.08 -0.13
C ALA A 193 -3.01 21.10 0.02
N ALA A 194 -2.79 21.60 1.23
CA ALA A 194 -1.77 22.63 1.47
C ALA A 194 -0.35 22.18 1.06
N ASN A 195 0.01 20.93 1.34
CA ASN A 195 1.37 20.40 1.17
C ASN A 195 1.47 19.30 0.10
N THR A 196 0.33 18.77 -0.34
CA THR A 196 0.29 17.67 -1.30
C THR A 196 -0.74 17.95 -2.36
N ARG A 197 -0.48 17.43 -3.57
CA ARG A 197 -1.47 17.32 -4.62
C ARG A 197 -1.53 15.87 -5.05
N ALA A 198 -2.72 15.32 -5.20
CA ALA A 198 -2.90 13.91 -5.49
C ALA A 198 -4.05 13.66 -6.46
N VAL A 199 -3.94 12.56 -7.20
CA VAL A 199 -5.05 11.99 -7.97
C VAL A 199 -5.24 10.53 -7.59
N PHE A 200 -6.49 10.18 -7.34
CA PHE A 200 -6.96 8.82 -7.18
C PHE A 200 -7.51 8.34 -8.51
N VAL A 201 -7.08 7.15 -8.92
CA VAL A 201 -7.60 6.47 -10.10
C VAL A 201 -8.07 5.06 -9.74
N TRP A 202 -9.03 4.55 -10.50
CA TRP A 202 -9.42 3.15 -10.44
C TRP A 202 -8.45 2.29 -11.26
N GLY A 203 -7.75 1.39 -10.57
CA GLY A 203 -6.97 0.32 -11.19
C GLY A 203 -7.77 -0.96 -11.38
N PRO A 204 -7.12 -2.02 -11.89
CA PRO A 204 -7.70 -3.36 -11.96
C PRO A 204 -8.26 -3.82 -10.61
N GLU A 205 -9.25 -4.72 -10.67
CA GLU A 205 -9.89 -5.32 -9.47
C GLU A 205 -10.46 -4.28 -8.48
N ARG A 206 -10.82 -3.10 -9.01
CA ARG A 206 -11.35 -1.94 -8.26
C ARG A 206 -10.42 -1.46 -7.14
N VAL A 207 -9.12 -1.63 -7.29
CA VAL A 207 -8.13 -1.06 -6.36
C VAL A 207 -7.91 0.41 -6.70
N ARG A 208 -8.09 1.30 -5.71
CA ARG A 208 -7.76 2.72 -5.87
C ARG A 208 -6.24 2.90 -5.78
N ILE A 209 -5.67 3.57 -6.76
CA ILE A 209 -4.26 3.99 -6.75
C ILE A 209 -4.21 5.50 -6.55
N GLU A 210 -3.46 5.95 -5.55
CA GLU A 210 -3.20 7.36 -5.32
C GLU A 210 -1.81 7.73 -5.86
N TYR A 211 -1.73 8.74 -6.73
CA TYR A 211 -0.47 9.33 -7.16
C TYR A 211 -0.28 10.65 -6.42
N VAL A 212 0.78 10.74 -5.63
CA VAL A 212 1.02 11.86 -4.72
C VAL A 212 2.24 12.67 -5.18
N GLU A 213 2.01 13.96 -5.38
CA GLU A 213 3.03 14.98 -5.54
C GLU A 213 3.20 15.75 -4.22
N HIS A 214 4.42 15.78 -3.69
CA HIS A 214 4.77 16.66 -2.58
C HIS A 214 5.09 18.06 -3.11
N LYS A 215 4.37 19.08 -2.63
CA LYS A 215 4.59 20.46 -3.08
C LYS A 215 5.95 21.00 -2.61
N PRO A 216 6.58 21.89 -3.39
CA PRO A 216 7.85 22.51 -3.01
C PRO A 216 7.79 23.12 -1.60
N GLY A 217 8.75 22.77 -0.74
CA GLY A 217 8.85 23.27 0.64
C GLY A 217 8.28 22.32 1.70
N PHE A 218 7.60 21.24 1.32
CA PHE A 218 7.25 20.15 2.23
C PHE A 218 8.46 19.23 2.46
N ALA A 219 8.83 19.04 3.73
CA ALA A 219 9.78 18.03 4.16
C ALA A 219 9.12 17.16 5.22
N LEU A 220 9.08 15.85 4.98
CA LEU A 220 8.81 14.85 6.02
C LEU A 220 10.00 14.91 6.99
N GLN A 221 9.83 15.64 8.10
CA GLN A 221 10.87 15.79 9.12
C GLN A 221 11.16 14.45 9.76
#